data_AF-A0A7X7R2E9-F1
#
_entry.id   AF-A0A7X7R2E9-F1
#
_cell.length_a   1.000
_cell.length_b   1.000
_cell.length_c   1.000
_cell.angle_alpha   90.00
_cell.angle_beta   90.00
_cell.angle_gamma   90.00
#
_symmetry.space_group_name_H-M   'P 1'
#
loop_
_entity.id
_entity.type
_entity.pdbx_description
1 polymer ?
#
loop_
_entity_poly.entity_id
_entity_poly.type
_entity_poly.pdbx_seq_one_letter_code
_entity_poly.pdbx_strand_id
1 'polypeptide(L)'
;MKTKFFSIFILTIFSINSCIPTRIVENQTSNSSSFLGSNKNEKQHMVNNTNPKEMKENKYITNPTNVNNRIEISTQTPYPSMSKIEKENWLIKQLSSGDICKFPCFLGISPGKTIWKETVENLEFLFGESVNEPFKPIEPIPNYSLYFVDLSFFGTEKEKISYNDLLFYIKDEKIEGYNIILRSEILNKNNPNSFMNLLKSMSIEKTLNRYGIPDKIYIACNYPQSEVNIFSYTIFLIYQQDKLIFSYSGTGKISGEIYSICPKYIIPKDTIEESIEIFVVSEQGISDLEKVSKFKNNIISPVEIKEATGMDKNDFYQLLSNDDKKSCFEVPKSLWN
;
A
#
# COMPACT_ATOMS: atom_id res chain seq x y z
N MET A 1 38.79 -25.82 68.51
CA MET A 1 38.61 -24.39 68.19
C MET A 1 37.26 -24.22 67.52
N LYS A 2 36.31 -23.55 68.16
CA LYS A 2 34.93 -23.35 67.67
C LYS A 2 34.88 -22.05 66.86
N THR A 3 34.62 -22.13 65.56
CA THR A 3 34.43 -20.96 64.69
C THR A 3 32.94 -20.80 64.41
N LYS A 4 32.39 -19.65 64.80
CA LYS A 4 30.96 -19.30 64.70
C LYS A 4 30.60 -18.95 63.24
N PHE A 5 29.52 -19.53 62.74
CA PHE A 5 28.82 -19.09 61.54
C PHE A 5 28.01 -17.83 61.87
N PHE A 6 28.18 -16.76 61.09
CA PHE A 6 27.33 -15.56 61.14
C PHE A 6 26.38 -15.62 59.93
N SER A 7 25.09 -15.85 60.19
CA SER A 7 24.02 -15.66 59.21
C SER A 7 23.70 -14.18 59.09
N ILE A 8 23.76 -13.63 57.88
CA ILE A 8 23.25 -12.29 57.57
C ILE A 8 21.88 -12.46 56.92
N PHE A 9 20.83 -12.07 57.66
CA PHE A 9 19.49 -11.84 57.15
C PHE A 9 19.43 -10.39 56.66
N ILE A 10 19.21 -10.17 55.35
CA ILE A 10 18.86 -8.86 54.81
C ILE A 10 17.34 -8.82 54.69
N LEU A 11 16.71 -8.01 55.54
CA LEU A 11 15.29 -7.68 55.53
C LEU A 11 15.17 -6.28 54.93
N THR A 12 14.87 -6.17 53.64
CA THR A 12 14.56 -4.88 53.00
C THR A 12 13.05 -4.67 52.96
N ILE A 13 12.61 -3.74 53.78
CA ILE A 13 11.27 -3.16 53.85
C ILE A 13 11.10 -2.24 52.63
N PHE A 14 10.21 -2.58 51.71
CA PHE A 14 9.69 -1.63 50.72
C PHE A 14 8.43 -0.98 51.29
N SER A 15 8.60 0.24 51.78
CA SER A 15 7.51 1.13 52.15
C SER A 15 6.84 1.65 50.88
N ILE A 16 5.54 1.38 50.80
CA ILE A 16 4.59 1.93 49.85
C ILE A 16 4.53 3.46 50.08
N ASN A 17 4.91 4.25 49.08
CA ASN A 17 4.54 5.66 49.02
C ASN A 17 3.77 5.92 47.73
N SER A 18 2.45 5.93 47.93
CA SER A 18 1.44 6.39 47.01
C SER A 18 1.60 7.89 46.75
N CYS A 19 1.80 8.29 45.49
CA CYS A 19 1.53 9.65 45.05
C CYS A 19 0.83 9.61 43.69
N ILE A 20 -0.50 9.61 43.77
CA ILE A 20 -1.42 9.98 42.71
C ILE A 20 -1.44 11.51 42.63
N PRO A 21 -1.38 12.10 41.42
CA PRO A 21 -2.15 13.29 41.15
C PRO A 21 -3.12 13.00 40.00
N THR A 22 -4.38 12.86 40.39
CA THR A 22 -5.55 13.00 39.53
C THR A 22 -5.55 14.41 38.94
N ARG A 23 -5.22 14.53 37.66
CA ARG A 23 -5.65 15.69 36.87
C ARG A 23 -7.00 15.38 36.24
N ILE A 24 -8.02 16.02 36.79
CA ILE A 24 -9.33 16.20 36.19
C ILE A 24 -9.09 17.01 34.90
N VAL A 25 -9.30 16.39 33.75
CA VAL A 25 -9.46 17.11 32.48
C VAL A 25 -10.95 17.43 32.38
N GLU A 26 -11.28 18.70 32.55
CA GLU A 26 -12.60 19.23 32.22
C GLU A 26 -12.84 19.06 30.71
N ASN A 27 -13.91 18.34 30.40
CA ASN A 27 -14.52 18.30 29.07
C ASN A 27 -14.92 19.71 28.65
N GLN A 28 -14.14 20.32 27.75
CA GLN A 28 -14.64 21.41 26.93
C GLN A 28 -15.24 20.83 25.65
N THR A 29 -16.56 20.71 25.68
CA THR A 29 -17.44 20.62 24.52
C THR A 29 -17.20 21.83 23.61
N SER A 30 -16.47 21.61 22.51
CA SER A 30 -16.41 22.58 21.41
C SER A 30 -17.66 22.40 20.55
N ASN A 31 -18.64 23.28 20.77
CA ASN A 31 -19.74 23.52 19.86
C ASN A 31 -19.17 24.01 18.51
N SER A 32 -19.32 23.22 17.45
CA SER A 32 -19.08 23.69 16.09
C SER A 32 -20.26 24.58 15.66
N SER A 33 -20.10 25.89 15.84
CA SER A 33 -21.00 26.88 15.27
C SER A 33 -20.80 26.97 13.76
N SER A 34 -21.92 26.93 13.07
CA SER A 34 -22.11 27.15 11.65
C SER A 34 -21.55 28.50 11.20
N PHE A 35 -20.60 28.46 10.25
CA PHE A 35 -20.16 29.65 9.54
C PHE A 35 -20.87 29.74 8.19
N LEU A 36 -22.05 30.39 8.21
CA LEU A 36 -22.68 30.93 7.01
C LEU A 36 -22.04 32.30 6.72
N GLY A 37 -21.18 32.33 5.71
CA GLY A 37 -20.56 33.55 5.20
C GLY A 37 -20.83 33.71 3.71
N SER A 38 -21.94 34.37 3.39
CA SER A 38 -22.21 34.94 2.07
C SER A 38 -21.19 36.02 1.73
N ASN A 39 -20.66 36.01 0.50
CA ASN A 39 -20.38 37.21 -0.31
C ASN A 39 -20.19 36.76 -1.77
N LYS A 40 -21.15 37.10 -2.63
CA LYS A 40 -21.19 38.32 -3.46
C LYS A 40 -20.41 38.16 -4.77
N ASN A 41 -21.18 37.88 -5.81
CA ASN A 41 -21.23 38.61 -7.08
C ASN A 41 -19.93 39.27 -7.54
N GLU A 42 -19.30 38.66 -8.55
CA GLU A 42 -18.66 39.44 -9.60
C GLU A 42 -19.03 38.83 -10.96
N LYS A 43 -20.01 39.47 -11.60
CA LYS A 43 -20.32 39.28 -13.02
C LYS A 43 -19.24 40.00 -13.82
N GLN A 44 -18.41 39.26 -14.55
CA GLN A 44 -17.72 39.82 -15.70
C GLN A 44 -18.31 39.21 -16.97
N HIS A 45 -19.02 40.09 -17.69
CA HIS A 45 -19.35 39.94 -19.09
C HIS A 45 -18.06 39.87 -19.92
N MET A 46 -17.86 38.80 -20.67
CA MET A 46 -17.17 38.88 -21.95
C MET A 46 -18.01 38.16 -23.00
N VAL A 47 -18.68 39.01 -23.79
CA VAL A 47 -19.29 38.69 -25.07
C VAL A 47 -18.14 38.46 -26.06
N ASN A 48 -18.04 37.28 -26.64
CA ASN A 48 -17.32 37.10 -27.90
C ASN A 48 -18.16 36.29 -28.87
N ASN A 49 -18.62 37.02 -29.88
CA ASN A 49 -19.24 36.56 -31.10
C ASN A 49 -18.31 35.56 -31.82
N THR A 50 -18.82 34.37 -32.10
CA THR A 50 -18.33 33.53 -33.19
C THR A 50 -19.49 33.15 -34.08
N ASN A 51 -19.43 33.69 -35.30
CA ASN A 51 -20.33 33.41 -36.42
C ASN A 51 -20.51 31.90 -36.65
N PRO A 52 -21.74 31.42 -36.87
CA PRO A 52 -21.94 30.10 -37.46
C PRO A 52 -21.60 30.17 -38.94
N LYS A 53 -20.48 29.53 -39.33
CA LYS A 53 -20.23 29.20 -40.74
C LYS A 53 -21.25 28.14 -41.16
N GLU A 54 -22.13 28.54 -42.08
CA GLU A 54 -22.96 27.67 -42.91
C GLU A 54 -22.13 26.48 -43.42
N MET A 55 -22.50 25.29 -42.92
CA MET A 55 -21.96 24.03 -43.37
C MET A 55 -22.91 23.50 -44.44
N LYS A 56 -22.44 23.46 -45.68
CA LYS A 56 -23.18 22.94 -46.83
C LYS A 56 -23.57 21.48 -46.60
N GLU A 57 -24.85 21.23 -46.69
CA GLU A 57 -25.49 19.91 -46.61
C GLU A 57 -25.13 19.08 -47.85
N ASN A 58 -24.09 18.24 -47.72
CA ASN A 58 -23.79 17.21 -48.72
C ASN A 58 -24.69 16.01 -48.48
N LYS A 59 -25.76 15.94 -49.27
CA LYS A 59 -26.71 14.83 -49.34
C LYS A 59 -26.03 13.61 -49.98
N TYR A 60 -25.35 12.80 -49.17
CA TYR A 60 -24.87 11.49 -49.59
C TYR A 60 -26.02 10.48 -49.53
N ILE A 61 -26.38 9.95 -50.71
CA ILE A 61 -27.28 8.81 -50.86
C ILE A 61 -26.50 7.57 -50.44
N THR A 62 -26.74 7.07 -49.23
CA THR A 62 -26.24 5.77 -48.79
C THR A 62 -27.32 4.72 -49.07
N ASN A 63 -27.05 3.82 -50.02
CA ASN A 63 -27.81 2.59 -50.20
C ASN A 63 -27.68 1.73 -48.93
N PRO A 64 -28.79 1.29 -48.30
CA PRO A 64 -28.73 0.37 -47.18
C PRO A 64 -28.30 -1.00 -47.70
N THR A 65 -27.00 -1.29 -47.61
CA THR A 65 -26.51 -2.65 -47.76
C THR A 65 -26.81 -3.35 -46.45
N ASN A 66 -27.89 -4.11 -46.43
CA ASN A 66 -28.32 -4.93 -45.30
C ASN A 66 -27.32 -6.10 -45.12
N VAL A 67 -26.15 -5.79 -44.56
CA VAL A 67 -25.18 -6.79 -44.14
C VAL A 67 -25.71 -7.37 -42.84
N ASN A 68 -26.31 -8.55 -42.96
CA ASN A 68 -26.82 -9.35 -41.87
C ASN A 68 -25.61 -9.90 -41.07
N ASN A 69 -24.93 -9.03 -40.33
CA ASN A 69 -23.86 -9.39 -39.40
C ASN A 69 -24.51 -10.10 -38.22
N ARG A 70 -24.69 -11.41 -38.37
CA ARG A 70 -24.99 -12.31 -37.26
C ARG A 70 -23.80 -12.21 -36.32
N ILE A 71 -23.95 -11.43 -35.25
CA ILE A 71 -22.98 -11.38 -34.16
C ILE A 71 -22.92 -12.81 -33.61
N GLU A 72 -21.85 -13.53 -33.94
CA GLU A 72 -21.57 -14.81 -33.31
C GLU A 72 -21.37 -14.51 -31.83
N ILE A 73 -22.39 -14.84 -31.03
CA ILE A 73 -22.29 -14.86 -29.59
C ILE A 73 -21.32 -15.99 -29.30
N SER A 74 -20.05 -15.65 -29.12
CA SER A 74 -19.01 -16.58 -28.71
C SER A 74 -19.47 -17.19 -27.40
N THR A 75 -19.94 -18.44 -27.45
CA THR A 75 -20.28 -19.23 -26.28
C THR A 75 -19.02 -19.36 -25.45
N GLN A 76 -18.90 -18.59 -24.37
CA GLN A 76 -17.78 -18.69 -23.46
C GLN A 76 -17.77 -20.11 -22.89
N THR A 77 -16.72 -20.86 -23.21
CA THR A 77 -16.48 -22.16 -22.57
C THR A 77 -16.43 -21.91 -21.06
N PRO A 78 -17.25 -22.60 -20.24
CA PRO A 78 -17.20 -22.43 -18.81
C PRO A 78 -15.77 -22.71 -18.35
N TYR A 79 -15.14 -21.70 -17.78
CA TYR A 79 -13.81 -21.85 -17.21
C TYR A 79 -13.88 -22.93 -16.11
N PRO A 80 -12.88 -23.82 -16.01
CA PRO A 80 -12.85 -24.81 -14.94
C PRO A 80 -12.92 -24.08 -13.59
N SER A 81 -13.84 -24.52 -12.73
CA SER A 81 -13.99 -23.96 -11.39
C SER A 81 -12.75 -24.32 -10.56
N MET A 82 -11.82 -23.39 -10.42
CA MET A 82 -10.67 -23.55 -9.52
C MET A 82 -11.17 -23.60 -8.08
N SER A 83 -10.68 -24.54 -7.29
CA SER A 83 -10.87 -24.56 -5.84
C SER A 83 -10.23 -23.33 -5.18
N LYS A 84 -10.63 -23.01 -3.95
CA LYS A 84 -10.05 -21.90 -3.17
C LYS A 84 -8.51 -21.96 -3.11
N ILE A 85 -7.95 -23.15 -2.89
CA ILE A 85 -6.50 -23.39 -2.79
C ILE A 85 -5.83 -23.19 -4.15
N GLU A 86 -6.47 -23.60 -5.25
CA GLU A 86 -5.93 -23.37 -6.61
C GLU A 86 -5.93 -21.89 -6.96
N LYS A 87 -7.00 -21.16 -6.64
CA LYS A 87 -7.07 -19.69 -6.80
C LYS A 87 -5.97 -18.99 -6.01
N GLU A 88 -5.75 -19.40 -4.76
CA GLU A 88 -4.68 -18.87 -3.90
C GLU A 88 -3.28 -19.13 -4.49
N ASN A 89 -2.97 -20.38 -4.82
CA ASN A 89 -1.67 -20.73 -5.42
C ASN A 89 -1.44 -20.04 -6.76
N TRP A 90 -2.50 -19.89 -7.56
CA TRP A 90 -2.45 -19.14 -8.80
C TRP A 90 -2.14 -17.66 -8.55
N LEU A 91 -2.80 -17.01 -7.59
CA LEU A 91 -2.54 -15.61 -7.25
C LEU A 91 -1.11 -15.40 -6.72
N ILE A 92 -0.65 -16.28 -5.81
CA ILE A 92 0.73 -16.27 -5.32
C ILE A 92 1.69 -16.36 -6.49
N LYS A 93 1.45 -17.30 -7.41
CA LYS A 93 2.27 -17.46 -8.61
C LYS A 93 2.27 -16.18 -9.43
N GLN A 94 1.11 -15.57 -9.71
CA GLN A 94 1.04 -14.32 -10.48
C GLN A 94 1.82 -13.17 -9.83
N LEU A 95 1.70 -12.99 -8.52
CA LEU A 95 2.45 -11.97 -7.79
C LEU A 95 3.95 -12.27 -7.76
N SER A 96 4.33 -13.55 -7.58
CA SER A 96 5.71 -13.96 -7.37
C SER A 96 6.51 -14.04 -8.67
N SER A 97 5.99 -14.65 -9.74
CA SER A 97 6.71 -14.88 -10.99
C SER A 97 6.42 -13.83 -12.06
N GLY A 98 5.24 -13.19 -12.02
CA GLY A 98 4.79 -12.31 -13.10
C GLY A 98 4.53 -13.06 -14.41
N ASP A 99 4.17 -14.35 -14.36
CA ASP A 99 4.07 -15.22 -15.54
C ASP A 99 3.06 -14.72 -16.59
N ILE A 100 2.02 -13.99 -16.20
CA ILE A 100 1.08 -13.36 -17.14
C ILE A 100 1.68 -12.05 -17.69
N CYS A 101 2.19 -11.20 -16.80
CA CYS A 101 2.91 -9.98 -17.15
C CYS A 101 3.66 -9.43 -15.92
N LYS A 102 4.79 -8.78 -16.18
CA LYS A 102 5.53 -8.02 -15.16
C LYS A 102 4.80 -6.70 -14.89
N PHE A 103 4.90 -6.17 -13.67
CA PHE A 103 4.46 -4.81 -13.38
C PHE A 103 5.05 -3.83 -14.41
N PRO A 104 4.27 -2.86 -14.91
CA PRO A 104 3.00 -2.33 -14.38
C PRO A 104 1.72 -3.07 -14.82
N CYS A 105 1.83 -4.23 -15.49
CA CYS A 105 0.66 -5.06 -15.79
C CYS A 105 0.44 -6.08 -14.66
N PHE A 106 -0.81 -6.27 -14.25
CA PHE A 106 -1.20 -7.27 -13.27
C PHE A 106 -2.57 -7.84 -13.63
N LEU A 107 -2.68 -9.17 -13.77
CA LEU A 107 -3.92 -9.84 -14.18
C LEU A 107 -4.50 -9.31 -15.52
N GLY A 108 -3.64 -8.82 -16.42
CA GLY A 108 -4.04 -8.20 -17.68
C GLY A 108 -4.52 -6.73 -17.56
N ILE A 109 -4.48 -6.17 -16.35
CA ILE A 109 -4.86 -4.78 -16.08
C ILE A 109 -3.68 -3.87 -16.38
N SER A 110 -3.92 -2.82 -17.18
CA SER A 110 -2.95 -1.80 -17.56
C SER A 110 -3.54 -0.41 -17.30
N PRO A 111 -2.99 0.36 -16.34
CA PRO A 111 -3.47 1.70 -16.04
C PRO A 111 -3.49 2.64 -17.25
N GLY A 112 -4.55 3.45 -17.36
CA GLY A 112 -4.88 4.35 -18.47
C GLY A 112 -5.46 3.65 -19.71
N LYS A 113 -5.48 2.31 -19.74
CA LYS A 113 -5.94 1.52 -20.90
C LYS A 113 -7.14 0.64 -20.57
N THR A 114 -7.11 -0.07 -19.46
CA THR A 114 -8.14 -1.05 -19.10
C THR A 114 -9.41 -0.37 -18.58
N ILE A 115 -10.56 -0.81 -19.09
CA ILE A 115 -11.88 -0.34 -18.69
C ILE A 115 -12.30 -1.05 -17.39
N TRP A 116 -12.89 -0.30 -16.46
CA TRP A 116 -13.31 -0.84 -15.16
C TRP A 116 -14.32 -1.97 -15.29
N LYS A 117 -15.33 -1.80 -16.14
CA LYS A 117 -16.38 -2.80 -16.35
C LYS A 117 -15.83 -4.17 -16.75
N GLU A 118 -14.92 -4.20 -17.73
CA GLU A 118 -14.25 -5.45 -18.18
C GLU A 118 -13.41 -6.07 -17.05
N THR A 119 -12.81 -5.22 -16.21
CA THR A 119 -12.03 -5.67 -15.06
C THR A 119 -12.93 -6.32 -14.02
N VAL A 120 -14.09 -5.73 -13.71
CA VAL A 120 -15.06 -6.31 -12.78
C VAL A 120 -15.50 -7.70 -13.23
N GLU A 121 -15.86 -7.88 -14.50
CA GLU A 121 -16.25 -9.19 -15.04
C GLU A 121 -15.14 -10.25 -14.85
N ASN A 122 -13.89 -9.88 -15.08
CA ASN A 122 -12.73 -10.75 -14.86
C ASN A 122 -12.46 -11.04 -13.37
N LEU A 123 -12.62 -10.02 -12.51
CA LEU A 123 -12.39 -10.14 -11.07
C LEU A 123 -13.53 -10.91 -10.39
N GLU A 124 -14.78 -10.75 -10.82
CA GLU A 124 -15.91 -11.57 -10.34
C GLU A 124 -15.67 -13.04 -10.67
N PHE A 125 -15.13 -13.34 -11.84
CA PHE A 125 -14.76 -14.71 -12.18
C PHE A 125 -13.68 -15.28 -11.23
N LEU A 126 -12.64 -14.51 -10.92
CA LEU A 126 -11.54 -14.95 -10.08
C LEU A 126 -11.88 -14.94 -8.58
N PHE A 127 -12.64 -13.94 -8.13
CA PHE A 127 -12.81 -13.55 -6.73
C PHE A 127 -14.28 -13.51 -6.26
N GLY A 128 -15.28 -13.63 -7.13
CA GLY A 128 -16.69 -13.34 -6.83
C GLY A 128 -17.39 -14.22 -5.79
N GLU A 129 -16.74 -15.27 -5.29
CA GLU A 129 -17.19 -16.05 -4.13
C GLU A 129 -16.64 -15.50 -2.80
N SER A 130 -15.88 -14.40 -2.82
CA SER A 130 -15.33 -13.77 -1.63
C SER A 130 -16.44 -13.29 -0.71
N VAL A 131 -16.28 -13.54 0.57
CA VAL A 131 -17.27 -13.39 1.66
C VAL A 131 -17.82 -11.97 1.83
N ASN A 132 -17.10 -10.96 1.31
CA ASN A 132 -17.45 -9.55 1.43
C ASN A 132 -17.85 -9.02 0.04
N GLU A 133 -19.00 -8.33 -0.06
CA GLU A 133 -19.47 -7.66 -1.30
C GLU A 133 -18.29 -6.96 -2.00
N PRO A 134 -17.72 -7.54 -3.07
CA PRO A 134 -16.55 -6.96 -3.71
C PRO A 134 -16.96 -5.65 -4.38
N PHE A 135 -16.01 -4.76 -4.60
CA PHE A 135 -16.24 -3.50 -5.34
C PHE A 135 -17.08 -2.47 -4.59
N LYS A 136 -16.96 -2.39 -3.25
CA LYS A 136 -17.54 -1.26 -2.52
C LYS A 136 -16.84 0.04 -2.91
N PRO A 137 -17.58 1.09 -3.32
CA PRO A 137 -17.01 2.41 -3.45
C PRO A 137 -16.58 2.88 -2.06
N ILE A 138 -15.30 3.22 -1.92
CA ILE A 138 -14.82 3.99 -0.76
C ILE A 138 -15.14 5.47 -1.03
N GLU A 139 -15.24 6.29 0.02
CA GLU A 139 -15.45 7.74 -0.11
C GLU A 139 -14.61 8.31 -1.26
N PRO A 140 -15.24 9.00 -2.22
CA PRO A 140 -14.55 9.45 -3.41
C PRO A 140 -13.47 10.44 -3.02
N ILE A 141 -12.26 10.22 -3.51
CA ILE A 141 -11.23 11.25 -3.53
C ILE A 141 -11.51 12.19 -4.71
N PRO A 142 -11.12 13.47 -4.65
CA PRO A 142 -11.33 14.39 -5.76
C PRO A 142 -10.85 13.80 -7.08
N ASN A 143 -11.76 13.70 -8.05
CA ASN A 143 -11.55 13.18 -9.41
C ASN A 143 -11.44 11.66 -9.60
N TYR A 144 -11.59 10.84 -8.55
CA TYR A 144 -11.55 9.38 -8.70
C TYR A 144 -12.63 8.66 -7.90
N SER A 145 -13.13 7.57 -8.48
CA SER A 145 -13.86 6.53 -7.76
C SER A 145 -12.87 5.48 -7.26
N LEU A 146 -13.02 5.07 -6.01
CA LEU A 146 -12.15 4.07 -5.37
C LEU A 146 -12.91 2.77 -5.17
N TYR A 147 -12.34 1.65 -5.64
CA TYR A 147 -12.95 0.34 -5.50
C TYR A 147 -12.01 -0.62 -4.78
N PHE A 148 -12.55 -1.27 -3.77
CA PHE A 148 -11.83 -2.24 -2.93
C PHE A 148 -12.16 -3.67 -3.35
N VAL A 149 -11.13 -4.50 -3.47
CA VAL A 149 -11.23 -5.93 -3.72
C VAL A 149 -10.42 -6.66 -2.65
N ASP A 150 -11.13 -7.46 -1.87
CA ASP A 150 -10.56 -8.28 -0.81
C ASP A 150 -9.88 -9.51 -1.44
N LEU A 151 -8.56 -9.62 -1.29
CA LEU A 151 -7.77 -10.78 -1.73
C LEU A 151 -7.55 -11.79 -0.59
N SER A 152 -8.27 -11.68 0.54
CA SER A 152 -8.15 -12.58 1.69
C SER A 152 -8.75 -13.97 1.43
N PHE A 153 -8.19 -14.71 0.47
CA PHE A 153 -8.30 -16.17 0.45
C PHE A 153 -7.53 -16.81 1.61
N PHE A 154 -6.52 -16.11 2.14
CA PHE A 154 -5.49 -16.59 3.05
C PHE A 154 -5.91 -16.86 4.51
N GLY A 155 -7.21 -16.92 4.80
CA GLY A 155 -7.71 -17.21 6.14
C GLY A 155 -9.05 -17.96 6.12
N THR A 156 -9.31 -18.69 7.19
CA THR A 156 -10.68 -18.96 7.60
C THR A 156 -11.19 -17.70 8.32
N GLU A 157 -12.47 -17.35 8.24
CA GLU A 157 -13.04 -16.15 8.89
C GLU A 157 -12.68 -16.00 10.38
N LYS A 158 -12.34 -17.11 11.04
CA LYS A 158 -11.99 -17.18 12.46
C LYS A 158 -10.53 -16.83 12.75
N GLU A 159 -9.69 -16.72 11.73
CA GLU A 159 -8.25 -16.51 11.83
C GLU A 159 -7.81 -15.44 10.82
N LYS A 160 -8.33 -14.21 10.96
CA LYS A 160 -7.90 -13.01 10.19
C LYS A 160 -6.42 -12.69 10.47
N ILE A 161 -5.52 -13.46 9.86
CA ILE A 161 -4.06 -13.42 10.09
C ILE A 161 -3.35 -12.61 8.98
N SER A 162 -4.03 -12.33 7.87
CA SER A 162 -3.45 -11.52 6.79
C SER A 162 -4.54 -10.69 6.11
N TYR A 163 -4.17 -9.47 5.73
CA TYR A 163 -4.99 -8.55 4.96
C TYR A 163 -4.30 -8.34 3.64
N ASN A 164 -4.95 -8.78 2.57
CA ASN A 164 -4.47 -8.62 1.23
C ASN A 164 -5.54 -7.90 0.46
N ASP A 165 -5.25 -6.70 0.03
CA ASP A 165 -6.25 -5.83 -0.55
C ASP A 165 -5.77 -5.33 -1.91
N LEU A 166 -6.70 -5.18 -2.83
CA LEU A 166 -6.48 -4.54 -4.12
C LEU A 166 -7.42 -3.34 -4.23
N LEU A 167 -6.83 -2.15 -4.27
CA LEU A 167 -7.54 -0.88 -4.40
C LEU A 167 -7.37 -0.35 -5.82
N PHE A 168 -8.46 -0.03 -6.49
CA PHE A 168 -8.47 0.58 -7.82
C PHE A 168 -8.81 2.05 -7.77
N TYR A 169 -8.11 2.85 -8.57
CA TYR A 169 -8.35 4.27 -8.79
C TYR A 169 -8.95 4.45 -10.17
N ILE A 170 -10.17 4.96 -10.25
CA ILE A 170 -10.95 4.96 -11.48
C ILE A 170 -11.36 6.37 -11.87
N LYS A 171 -11.13 6.72 -13.12
CA LYS A 171 -11.52 8.00 -13.71
C LYS A 171 -12.03 7.77 -15.11
N ASP A 172 -13.15 8.40 -15.46
CA ASP A 172 -13.77 8.28 -16.79
C ASP A 172 -13.90 6.82 -17.26
N GLU A 173 -14.37 5.94 -16.36
CA GLU A 173 -14.54 4.49 -16.54
C GLU A 173 -13.25 3.67 -16.78
N LYS A 174 -12.08 4.30 -16.70
CA LYS A 174 -10.78 3.65 -16.85
C LYS A 174 -10.04 3.53 -15.54
N ILE A 175 -9.27 2.46 -15.41
CA ILE A 175 -8.37 2.28 -14.27
C ILE A 175 -7.18 3.21 -14.47
N GLU A 176 -7.03 4.22 -13.64
CA GLU A 176 -5.89 5.15 -13.64
C GLU A 176 -4.74 4.66 -12.75
N GLY A 177 -5.02 3.74 -11.85
CA GLY A 177 -4.01 3.08 -11.05
C GLY A 177 -4.59 2.02 -10.14
N TYR A 178 -3.72 1.28 -9.49
CA TYR A 178 -4.10 0.35 -8.45
C TYR A 178 -3.02 0.26 -7.36
N ASN A 179 -3.44 -0.17 -6.17
CA ASN A 179 -2.59 -0.47 -5.03
C ASN A 179 -2.85 -1.90 -4.57
N ILE A 180 -1.81 -2.74 -4.54
CA ILE A 180 -1.83 -4.05 -3.89
C ILE A 180 -1.21 -3.89 -2.50
N ILE A 181 -2.00 -4.15 -1.46
CA ILE A 181 -1.58 -4.12 -0.06
C ILE A 181 -1.43 -5.56 0.40
N LEU A 182 -0.24 -5.94 0.85
CA LEU A 182 0.05 -7.25 1.44
C LEU A 182 0.48 -7.04 2.90
N ARG A 183 -0.34 -7.49 3.86
CA ARG A 183 -0.11 -7.27 5.29
C ARG A 183 -0.19 -8.57 6.07
N SER A 184 0.80 -8.80 6.94
CA SER A 184 0.79 -9.89 7.91
C SER A 184 0.35 -9.37 9.28
N GLU A 185 -0.85 -9.74 9.74
CA GLU A 185 -1.30 -9.50 11.12
C GLU A 185 -1.10 -10.80 11.93
N ILE A 186 0.08 -10.95 12.53
CA ILE A 186 0.37 -11.95 13.58
C ILE A 186 0.46 -13.42 13.11
N LEU A 187 1.68 -13.98 13.19
CA LEU A 187 1.98 -15.39 13.01
C LEU A 187 1.26 -16.27 14.06
N ASN A 188 0.04 -16.72 13.80
CA ASN A 188 -0.37 -17.97 14.39
C ASN A 188 0.56 -19.05 13.82
N LYS A 189 1.33 -19.73 14.69
CA LYS A 189 2.42 -20.65 14.32
C LYS A 189 1.99 -21.80 13.39
N ASN A 190 0.69 -22.00 13.21
CA ASN A 190 0.12 -23.19 12.63
C ASN A 190 -0.15 -23.10 11.11
N ASN A 191 -0.04 -21.92 10.48
CA ASN A 191 -0.17 -21.84 9.02
C ASN A 191 0.72 -20.79 8.32
N PRO A 192 2.06 -20.86 8.44
CA PRO A 192 2.95 -19.84 7.90
C PRO A 192 3.35 -20.02 6.43
N ASN A 193 3.08 -21.12 5.72
CA ASN A 193 3.91 -21.40 4.54
C ASN A 193 3.56 -20.60 3.26
N SER A 194 2.31 -20.53 2.81
CA SER A 194 1.99 -19.95 1.49
C SER A 194 2.18 -18.44 1.46
N PHE A 195 1.60 -17.72 2.42
CA PHE A 195 1.67 -16.26 2.48
C PHE A 195 3.09 -15.74 2.79
N MET A 196 3.82 -16.39 3.69
CA MET A 196 5.22 -16.01 3.96
C MET A 196 6.09 -16.21 2.73
N ASN A 197 5.83 -17.26 1.93
CA ASN A 197 6.52 -17.46 0.66
C ASN A 197 6.20 -16.33 -0.33
N LEU A 198 4.95 -15.86 -0.38
CA LEU A 198 4.58 -14.69 -1.18
C LEU A 198 5.34 -13.44 -0.72
N LEU A 199 5.28 -13.09 0.57
CA LEU A 199 5.99 -11.92 1.10
C LEU A 199 7.51 -12.02 0.87
N LYS A 200 8.10 -13.20 1.06
CA LYS A 200 9.51 -13.46 0.77
C LYS A 200 9.84 -13.28 -0.71
N SER A 201 8.96 -13.70 -1.62
CA SER A 201 9.16 -13.53 -3.06
C SER A 201 9.09 -12.06 -3.50
N MET A 202 8.39 -11.24 -2.71
CA MET A 202 8.20 -9.81 -2.92
C MET A 202 9.11 -8.95 -2.03
N SER A 203 10.08 -9.55 -1.34
CA SER A 203 11.00 -8.84 -0.46
C SER A 203 11.75 -7.73 -1.20
N ILE A 204 12.26 -6.76 -0.44
CA ILE A 204 13.02 -5.65 -1.00
C ILE A 204 14.21 -6.12 -1.86
N GLU A 205 14.90 -7.17 -1.41
CA GLU A 205 16.02 -7.77 -2.15
C GLU A 205 15.56 -8.38 -3.48
N LYS A 206 14.48 -9.18 -3.48
CA LYS A 206 13.94 -9.78 -4.72
C LYS A 206 13.43 -8.72 -5.67
N THR A 207 12.90 -7.62 -5.14
CA THR A 207 12.43 -6.48 -5.93
C THR A 207 13.59 -5.72 -6.55
N LEU A 208 14.63 -5.40 -5.79
CA LEU A 208 15.85 -4.78 -6.33
C LEU A 208 16.50 -5.68 -7.39
N ASN A 209 16.61 -6.98 -7.15
CA ASN A 209 17.15 -7.92 -8.13
C ASN A 209 16.31 -8.03 -9.42
N ARG A 210 14.99 -7.78 -9.34
CA ARG A 210 14.06 -7.88 -10.47
C ARG A 210 13.93 -6.60 -11.29
N TYR A 211 13.96 -5.44 -10.64
CA TYR A 211 13.71 -4.13 -11.28
C TYR A 211 14.97 -3.26 -11.37
N GLY A 212 16.07 -3.66 -10.73
CA GLY A 212 17.33 -2.92 -10.75
C GLY A 212 17.36 -1.81 -9.70
N ILE A 213 18.13 -0.76 -9.99
CA ILE A 213 18.32 0.39 -9.10
C ILE A 213 17.11 1.33 -9.26
N PRO A 214 16.37 1.66 -8.20
CA PRO A 214 15.27 2.63 -8.27
C PRO A 214 15.71 4.01 -8.76
N ASP A 215 14.80 4.78 -9.34
CA ASP A 215 15.06 6.16 -9.73
C ASP A 215 15.23 7.06 -8.50
N LYS A 216 14.36 6.85 -7.49
CA LYS A 216 14.40 7.53 -6.20
C LYS A 216 14.14 6.55 -5.06
N ILE A 217 14.74 6.83 -3.91
CA ILE A 217 14.58 6.03 -2.69
C ILE A 217 14.30 6.99 -1.55
N TYR A 218 13.19 6.78 -0.86
CA TYR A 218 12.83 7.57 0.30
C TYR A 218 12.62 6.70 1.52
N ILE A 219 12.82 7.28 2.70
CA ILE A 219 12.54 6.66 3.99
C ILE A 219 11.61 7.58 4.76
N ALA A 220 10.62 7.02 5.43
CA ALA A 220 9.88 7.68 6.49
C ALA A 220 10.05 6.88 7.77
N CYS A 221 10.32 7.55 8.89
CA CYS A 221 10.34 6.94 10.22
C CYS A 221 9.24 7.58 11.05
N ASN A 222 8.39 6.74 11.67
CA ASN A 222 7.39 7.19 12.62
C ASN A 222 7.93 7.13 14.04
N TYR A 223 7.51 8.09 14.87
CA TYR A 223 7.98 8.21 16.25
C TYR A 223 7.71 6.91 17.04
N PRO A 224 8.60 6.52 17.97
CA PRO A 224 8.42 5.34 18.81
C PRO A 224 7.03 5.31 19.46
N GLN A 225 6.34 4.18 19.31
CA GLN A 225 5.21 3.85 20.15
C GLN A 225 5.76 3.23 21.45
N SER A 226 5.68 3.97 22.57
CA SER A 226 5.90 3.48 23.95
C SER A 226 7.36 3.16 24.39
N GLU A 227 7.50 2.60 25.60
CA GLU A 227 8.73 2.29 26.36
C GLU A 227 9.67 1.29 25.68
N VAL A 228 9.29 0.77 24.52
CA VAL A 228 10.04 -0.23 23.77
C VAL A 228 10.94 0.52 22.79
N ASN A 229 12.26 0.27 22.83
CA ASN A 229 13.27 0.91 21.96
C ASN A 229 13.15 0.51 20.47
N ILE A 230 11.96 0.66 19.90
CA ILE A 230 11.58 0.34 18.52
C ILE A 230 10.87 1.54 17.89
N PHE A 231 10.91 1.61 16.57
CA PHE A 231 10.18 2.60 15.78
C PHE A 231 9.66 1.93 14.50
N SER A 232 8.64 2.50 13.88
CA SER A 232 8.16 2.02 12.57
C SER A 232 8.85 2.81 11.47
N TYR A 233 9.18 2.13 10.36
CA TYR A 233 9.72 2.76 9.18
C TYR A 233 8.93 2.33 7.94
N THR A 234 9.04 3.15 6.89
CA THR A 234 8.60 2.81 5.54
C THR A 234 9.70 3.19 4.56
N ILE A 235 10.09 2.27 3.68
CA ILE A 235 11.02 2.49 2.57
C ILE A 235 10.23 2.54 1.27
N PHE A 236 10.36 3.62 0.52
CA PHE A 236 9.75 3.78 -0.79
C PHE A 236 10.79 3.59 -1.89
N LEU A 237 10.55 2.63 -2.79
CA LEU A 237 11.33 2.45 -4.01
C LEU A 237 10.50 2.93 -5.21
N ILE A 238 10.96 3.97 -5.89
CA ILE A 238 10.23 4.59 -7.01
C ILE A 238 10.93 4.26 -8.32
N TYR A 239 10.22 3.58 -9.21
CA TYR A 239 10.60 3.29 -10.59
C TYR A 239 9.71 4.15 -11.52
N GLN A 240 10.17 5.36 -11.80
CA GLN A 240 9.42 6.37 -12.55
C GLN A 240 9.12 5.92 -13.97
N GLN A 241 10.10 5.27 -14.63
CA GLN A 241 9.93 4.77 -16.00
C GLN A 241 8.86 3.68 -16.08
N ASP A 242 8.78 2.83 -15.05
CA ASP A 242 7.81 1.74 -14.94
C ASP A 242 6.48 2.17 -14.30
N LYS A 243 6.37 3.43 -13.85
CA LYS A 243 5.18 3.99 -13.16
C LYS A 243 4.78 3.17 -11.93
N LEU A 244 5.80 2.75 -11.18
CA LEU A 244 5.71 1.72 -10.16
C LEU A 244 6.38 2.23 -8.86
N ILE A 245 5.69 2.03 -7.73
CA ILE A 245 6.24 2.30 -6.40
C ILE A 245 6.05 1.07 -5.54
N PHE A 246 7.13 0.66 -4.88
CA PHE A 246 7.07 -0.29 -3.77
C PHE A 246 7.23 0.46 -2.46
N SER A 247 6.42 0.11 -1.47
CA SER A 247 6.49 0.62 -0.11
C SER A 247 6.64 -0.55 0.85
N TYR A 248 7.77 -0.59 1.55
CA TYR A 248 8.10 -1.62 2.55
C TYR A 248 8.01 -1.03 3.94
N SER A 249 7.05 -1.47 4.74
CA SER A 249 6.94 -1.05 6.14
C SER A 249 7.41 -2.13 7.08
N GLY A 250 8.06 -1.72 8.17
CA GLY A 250 8.54 -2.60 9.21
C GLY A 250 8.94 -1.85 10.48
N THR A 251 9.62 -2.54 11.38
CA THR A 251 10.11 -1.96 12.65
C THR A 251 11.63 -1.98 12.75
N GLY A 252 12.23 -0.87 13.19
CA GLY A 252 13.66 -0.76 13.47
C GLY A 252 13.97 -0.72 14.96
N LYS A 253 15.25 -0.58 15.30
CA LYS A 253 15.73 -0.47 16.69
C LYS A 253 16.29 0.92 16.98
N ILE A 254 16.05 1.40 18.19
CA ILE A 254 16.58 2.69 18.66
C ILE A 254 17.82 2.42 19.52
N SER A 255 18.91 3.12 19.22
CA SER A 255 20.13 3.15 20.04
C SER A 255 20.61 4.59 20.20
N GLY A 256 20.20 5.23 21.30
CA GLY A 256 20.46 6.65 21.53
C GLY A 256 19.80 7.53 20.47
N GLU A 257 20.61 8.30 19.74
CA GLU A 257 20.17 9.21 18.66
C GLU A 257 20.15 8.56 17.27
N ILE A 258 20.33 7.24 17.21
CA ILE A 258 20.39 6.50 15.95
C ILE A 258 19.24 5.50 15.86
N TYR A 259 18.62 5.48 14.69
CA TYR A 259 17.62 4.52 14.26
C TYR A 259 18.27 3.50 13.33
N SER A 260 18.27 2.23 13.72
CA SER A 260 18.81 1.13 12.92
C SER A 260 17.69 0.40 12.18
N ILE A 261 17.76 0.39 10.85
CA ILE A 261 16.80 -0.24 9.95
C ILE A 261 17.44 -1.48 9.34
N CYS A 262 16.79 -2.64 9.48
CA CYS A 262 17.21 -3.90 8.89
C CYS A 262 16.07 -4.45 8.02
N PRO A 263 16.00 -4.11 6.71
CA PRO A 263 14.86 -4.44 5.82
C PRO A 263 14.66 -5.93 5.49
N LYS A 264 15.28 -6.83 6.26
CA LYS A 264 15.12 -8.26 6.05
C LYS A 264 13.82 -8.73 6.65
N TYR A 265 13.17 -9.59 5.88
CA TYR A 265 12.06 -10.44 6.30
C TYR A 265 12.55 -11.45 7.34
N ILE A 266 12.81 -10.96 8.54
CA ILE A 266 12.91 -11.76 9.74
C ILE A 266 11.70 -11.27 10.49
N ILE A 267 10.70 -12.13 10.68
CA ILE A 267 9.68 -11.85 11.68
C ILE A 267 10.25 -12.38 13.00
N PRO A 268 10.88 -11.56 13.86
CA PRO A 268 10.99 -11.90 15.27
C PRO A 268 9.63 -12.38 15.75
N LYS A 269 9.64 -13.30 16.72
CA LYS A 269 8.41 -13.80 17.35
C LYS A 269 7.51 -12.69 17.94
N ASP A 270 8.00 -11.44 17.96
CA ASP A 270 7.44 -10.28 18.65
C ASP A 270 7.37 -9.00 17.77
N THR A 271 7.53 -9.07 16.44
CA THR A 271 7.38 -7.88 15.58
C THR A 271 5.94 -7.65 15.14
N ILE A 272 5.53 -6.39 15.22
CA ILE A 272 4.13 -5.97 15.24
C ILE A 272 3.54 -5.81 13.84
N GLU A 273 4.34 -5.61 12.79
CA GLU A 273 3.80 -5.50 11.44
C GLU A 273 4.89 -5.46 10.37
N GLU A 274 4.72 -6.25 9.32
CA GLU A 274 5.40 -6.03 8.05
C GLU A 274 4.34 -5.94 6.95
N SER A 275 4.40 -4.89 6.15
CA SER A 275 3.52 -4.70 5.00
C SER A 275 4.30 -4.30 3.75
N ILE A 276 3.83 -4.80 2.62
CA ILE A 276 4.31 -4.44 1.30
C ILE A 276 3.14 -3.82 0.56
N GLU A 277 3.30 -2.59 0.10
CA GLU A 277 2.33 -1.93 -0.76
C GLU A 277 2.95 -1.69 -2.14
N ILE A 278 2.20 -1.99 -3.19
CA ILE A 278 2.64 -1.88 -4.58
C ILE A 278 1.67 -0.97 -5.30
N PHE A 279 2.15 0.22 -5.64
CA PHE A 279 1.36 1.21 -6.38
C PHE A 279 1.77 1.20 -7.84
N VAL A 280 0.77 1.14 -8.72
CA VAL A 280 0.95 1.22 -10.16
C VAL A 280 -0.01 2.25 -10.71
N VAL A 281 0.47 3.16 -11.55
CA VAL A 281 -0.34 4.24 -12.10
C VAL A 281 -0.17 4.45 -13.59
N SER A 282 -1.13 5.16 -14.17
CA SER A 282 -1.06 5.66 -15.54
C SER A 282 -0.03 6.78 -15.66
N GLU A 283 0.24 7.19 -16.90
CA GLU A 283 1.14 8.31 -17.20
C GLU A 283 0.69 9.63 -16.55
N GLN A 284 -0.62 9.83 -16.43
CA GLN A 284 -1.23 11.03 -15.87
C GLN A 284 -1.32 10.93 -14.34
N GLY A 285 -1.34 9.72 -13.78
CA GLY A 285 -1.43 9.46 -12.34
C GLY A 285 -0.13 9.70 -11.55
N ILE A 286 1.04 9.78 -12.19
CA ILE A 286 2.34 9.95 -11.48
C ILE A 286 2.39 11.26 -10.70
N SER A 287 1.87 12.37 -11.24
CA SER A 287 1.81 13.65 -10.51
C SER A 287 0.89 13.61 -9.29
N ASP A 288 -0.03 12.64 -9.27
CA ASP A 288 -0.92 12.40 -8.14
C ASP A 288 -0.32 11.41 -7.14
N LEU A 289 0.68 10.58 -7.49
CA LEU A 289 1.33 9.66 -6.53
C LEU A 289 2.05 10.37 -5.39
N GLU A 290 2.71 11.50 -5.66
CA GLU A 290 3.25 12.38 -4.61
C GLU A 290 2.14 12.99 -3.74
N LYS A 291 0.88 12.94 -4.19
CA LYS A 291 -0.31 13.28 -3.40
C LYS A 291 -0.89 12.05 -2.71
N VAL A 292 -0.89 10.88 -3.34
CA VAL A 292 -1.31 9.57 -2.78
C VAL A 292 -0.45 9.18 -1.58
N SER A 293 0.86 9.46 -1.62
CA SER A 293 1.71 9.31 -0.43
C SER A 293 1.33 10.28 0.70
N LYS A 294 0.82 11.48 0.37
CA LYS A 294 0.28 12.45 1.33
C LYS A 294 -1.11 12.10 1.85
N PHE A 295 -1.86 11.21 1.19
CA PHE A 295 -3.22 10.82 1.60
C PHE A 295 -3.25 9.91 2.84
N LYS A 296 -2.12 9.35 3.28
CA LYS A 296 -2.01 8.79 4.64
C LYS A 296 -1.72 9.95 5.61
N ASN A 297 -2.81 10.56 6.08
CA ASN A 297 -2.95 11.81 6.86
C ASN A 297 -2.04 12.06 8.09
N ASN A 298 -0.99 11.28 8.37
CA ASN A 298 -0.08 11.51 9.50
C ASN A 298 1.37 11.04 9.21
N ILE A 299 1.72 10.73 7.96
CA ILE A 299 3.07 10.24 7.68
C ILE A 299 4.05 11.41 7.69
N ILE A 300 5.07 11.30 8.55
CA ILE A 300 6.24 12.18 8.57
C ILE A 300 6.81 12.26 7.16
N SER A 301 7.16 13.48 6.72
CA SER A 301 7.62 13.72 5.36
C SER A 301 8.78 12.78 5.01
N PRO A 302 8.65 11.96 3.96
CA PRO A 302 9.72 11.05 3.57
C PRO A 302 10.99 11.82 3.19
N VAL A 303 12.14 11.35 3.63
CA VAL A 303 13.47 11.92 3.35
C VAL A 303 14.22 11.03 2.36
N GLU A 304 14.91 11.62 1.39
CA GLU A 304 15.67 10.86 0.39
C GLU A 304 16.82 10.09 1.04
N ILE A 305 17.13 8.88 0.57
CA ILE A 305 18.15 7.99 1.16
C ILE A 305 19.49 8.70 1.38
N LYS A 306 19.91 9.53 0.43
CA LYS A 306 21.18 10.26 0.47
C LYS A 306 21.24 11.28 1.59
N GLU A 307 20.14 11.97 1.85
CA GLU A 307 20.04 12.90 2.96
C GLU A 307 19.92 12.15 4.29
N ALA A 308 19.14 11.07 4.33
CA ALA A 308 18.88 10.30 5.54
C ALA A 308 20.11 9.53 6.06
N THR A 309 20.99 9.07 5.17
CA THR A 309 22.08 8.12 5.50
C THR A 309 23.46 8.54 4.96
N GLY A 310 23.53 9.52 4.05
CA GLY A 310 24.72 9.80 3.25
C GLY A 310 24.96 8.82 2.08
N MET A 311 24.17 7.74 1.99
CA MET A 311 24.29 6.67 1.01
C MET A 311 23.63 7.06 -0.33
N ASP A 312 24.28 6.80 -1.45
CA ASP A 312 23.61 6.94 -2.75
C ASP A 312 22.77 5.70 -3.10
N LYS A 313 22.01 5.78 -4.20
CA LYS A 313 21.14 4.67 -4.63
C LYS A 313 21.89 3.40 -5.05
N ASN A 314 23.13 3.51 -5.52
CA ASN A 314 23.95 2.35 -5.88
C ASN A 314 24.45 1.64 -4.62
N ASP A 315 24.92 2.40 -3.64
CA ASP A 315 25.33 1.87 -2.34
C ASP A 315 24.16 1.15 -1.66
N PHE A 316 22.96 1.75 -1.69
CA PHE A 316 21.74 1.14 -1.17
C PHE A 316 21.39 -0.17 -1.89
N TYR A 317 21.45 -0.16 -3.22
CA TYR A 317 21.22 -1.35 -4.03
C TYR A 317 22.20 -2.46 -3.65
N GLN A 318 23.51 -2.17 -3.61
CA GLN A 318 24.54 -3.16 -3.25
C GLN A 318 24.37 -3.69 -1.83
N LEU A 319 23.96 -2.83 -0.89
CA LEU A 319 23.71 -3.21 0.49
C LEU A 319 22.56 -4.22 0.61
N LEU A 320 21.46 -4.01 -0.11
CA LEU A 320 20.22 -4.77 0.05
C LEU A 320 19.93 -5.83 -1.02
N SER A 321 20.67 -5.86 -2.13
CA SER A 321 20.48 -6.87 -3.18
C SER A 321 21.05 -8.25 -2.83
N ASN A 322 21.86 -8.35 -1.76
CA ASN A 322 22.56 -9.57 -1.35
C ASN A 322 21.76 -10.38 -0.30
N ASP A 323 21.21 -11.54 -0.71
CA ASP A 323 20.36 -12.43 0.12
C ASP A 323 21.06 -12.94 1.39
N ASP A 324 22.39 -13.08 1.36
CA ASP A 324 23.12 -13.80 2.41
C ASP A 324 23.47 -12.99 3.68
N LYS A 325 23.46 -11.64 3.63
CA LYS A 325 23.97 -10.80 4.73
C LYS A 325 22.85 -10.03 5.42
N LYS A 326 22.78 -10.06 6.76
CA LYS A 326 21.90 -9.18 7.55
C LYS A 326 22.35 -7.73 7.37
N SER A 327 21.91 -7.12 6.27
CA SER A 327 22.22 -5.74 5.92
C SER A 327 21.28 -4.81 6.67
N CYS A 328 21.87 -3.91 7.42
CA CYS A 328 21.18 -2.84 8.13
C CYS A 328 21.86 -1.52 7.78
N PHE A 329 21.14 -0.42 7.92
CA PHE A 329 21.68 0.92 7.83
C PHE A 329 21.11 1.80 8.94
N GLU A 330 21.74 2.94 9.15
CA GLU A 330 21.47 3.83 10.27
C GLU A 330 20.98 5.18 9.74
N VAL A 331 19.96 5.73 10.41
CA VAL A 331 19.48 7.11 10.17
C VAL A 331 19.48 7.87 11.49
N PRO A 332 19.81 9.17 11.49
CA PRO A 332 19.77 9.98 12.71
C PRO A 332 18.32 10.26 13.11
N LYS A 333 18.05 10.16 14.41
CA LYS A 333 16.73 10.46 15.00
C LYS A 333 16.28 11.90 14.75
N SER A 334 17.23 12.84 14.69
CA SER A 334 16.97 14.27 14.55
C SER A 334 16.26 14.67 13.25
N LEU A 335 16.22 13.79 12.24
CA LEU A 335 15.50 14.04 10.98
C LEU A 335 13.98 13.83 11.08
N TRP A 336 13.48 13.24 12.17
CA TRP A 336 12.11 12.74 12.27
C TRP A 336 11.31 13.36 13.43
N ASN A 337 11.83 14.45 14.01
CA ASN A 337 11.24 15.13 15.17
C ASN A 337 10.23 16.22 14.80
#